data_AF-A0A1E5KX95-F1
#
_entry.id   AF-A0A1E5KX95-F1
#
_cell.length_a   1.000
_cell.length_b   1.000
_cell.length_c   1.000
_cell.angle_alpha   90.00
_cell.angle_beta   90.00
_cell.angle_gamma   90.00
#
_symmetry.space_group_name_H-M   'P 1'
#
loop_
_entity.id
_entity.type
_entity.pdbx_description
1 polymer ?
#
loop_
_entity_poly.entity_id
_entity_poly.type
_entity_poly.pdbx_seq_one_letter_code
_entity_poly.pdbx_strand_id
1 'polypeptide(L)'
;MKFFLGLKKVTKVIFYTVKEVCEAISFEMKERTLRSWISKIEERTAFRFTRKINMEFPHYVYGKPVPQLLLDEDEIRLLKKLYEERQNGASLLATIDRLFLLPEDYAQRYPEWQRG
;
A
#
# COMPACT_ATOMS: atom_id res chain seq x y z
N MET A 1 9.72 -44.04 12.10
CA MET A 1 9.45 -42.61 12.34
C MET A 1 10.14 -41.80 11.27
N LYS A 2 9.41 -41.09 10.40
CA LYS A 2 9.99 -40.15 9.41
C LYS A 2 9.61 -38.73 9.83
N PHE A 3 10.59 -37.96 10.27
CA PHE A 3 10.47 -36.52 10.45
C PHE A 3 10.61 -35.85 9.09
N PHE A 4 9.50 -35.33 8.53
CA PHE A 4 9.58 -34.35 7.45
C PHE A 4 9.60 -32.96 8.09
N LEU A 5 10.80 -32.39 8.21
CA LEU A 5 10.97 -30.96 8.47
C LEU A 5 10.39 -30.20 7.27
N GLY A 6 9.23 -29.58 7.48
CA GLY A 6 8.67 -28.63 6.54
C GLY A 6 9.62 -27.45 6.38
N LEU A 7 10.36 -27.42 5.27
CA LEU A 7 11.04 -26.23 4.80
C LEU A 7 9.97 -25.17 4.49
N LYS A 8 9.71 -24.28 5.45
CA LYS A 8 8.97 -23.04 5.17
C LYS A 8 9.80 -22.28 4.12
N LYS A 9 9.32 -22.24 2.88
CA LYS A 9 9.84 -21.32 1.85
C LYS A 9 9.75 -19.91 2.44
N VAL A 10 10.90 -19.34 2.80
CA VAL A 10 10.98 -17.91 3.11
C VAL A 10 10.92 -17.20 1.76
N THR A 11 9.71 -16.83 1.33
CA THR A 11 9.55 -15.94 0.18
C THR A 11 10.19 -14.60 0.52
N LYS A 12 11.28 -14.26 -0.17
CA LYS A 12 11.92 -12.95 -0.06
C LYS A 12 10.90 -11.91 -0.54
N VAL A 13 10.40 -11.07 0.35
CA VAL A 13 9.52 -9.95 -0.02
C VAL A 13 10.34 -8.95 -0.83
N ILE A 14 9.90 -8.69 -2.05
CA ILE A 14 10.50 -7.71 -2.96
C ILE A 14 9.86 -6.36 -2.69
N PHE A 15 10.68 -5.31 -2.68
CA PHE A 15 10.26 -3.95 -2.36
C PHE A 15 10.57 -3.02 -3.53
N TYR A 16 9.65 -2.11 -3.78
CA TYR A 16 9.67 -1.17 -4.89
C TYR A 16 9.64 0.27 -4.38
N THR A 17 10.35 1.14 -5.07
CA THR A 17 10.33 2.59 -4.84
C THR A 17 9.02 3.19 -5.33
N VAL A 18 8.69 4.39 -4.83
CA VAL A 18 7.50 5.15 -5.28
C VAL A 18 7.47 5.33 -6.81
N LYS A 19 8.64 5.54 -7.43
CA LYS A 19 8.75 5.70 -8.88
C LYS A 19 8.36 4.41 -9.62
N GLU A 20 8.94 3.29 -9.23
CA GLU A 20 8.62 1.97 -9.82
C GLU A 20 7.14 1.62 -9.63
N VAL A 21 6.57 1.95 -8.47
CA VAL A 21 5.14 1.72 -8.22
C VAL A 21 4.25 2.60 -9.10
N CYS A 22 4.60 3.88 -9.31
CA CYS A 22 3.88 4.71 -10.27
C CYS A 22 3.85 4.06 -11.66
N GLU A 23 5.01 3.63 -12.15
CA GLU A 23 5.16 2.96 -13.45
C GLU A 23 4.35 1.65 -13.53
N ALA A 24 4.29 0.88 -12.43
CA ALA A 24 3.52 -0.36 -12.34
C ALA A 24 1.99 -0.14 -12.27
N ILE A 25 1.53 0.97 -11.70
CA ILE A 25 0.11 1.30 -11.59
C ILE A 25 -0.42 1.87 -12.92
N SER A 26 0.21 2.93 -13.43
CA SER A 26 -0.20 3.63 -14.66
C SER A 26 0.86 4.66 -15.05
N PHE A 27 1.12 4.81 -16.35
CA PHE A 27 2.00 5.86 -16.88
C PHE A 27 1.56 7.28 -16.48
N GLU A 28 0.26 7.50 -16.22
CA GLU A 28 -0.28 8.79 -15.81
C GLU A 28 -0.17 9.05 -14.29
N MET A 29 0.19 8.03 -13.50
CA MET A 29 0.28 8.14 -12.05
C MET A 29 1.48 8.97 -11.64
N LYS A 30 1.22 10.16 -11.08
CA LYS A 30 2.25 11.05 -10.54
C LYS A 30 2.66 10.64 -9.12
N GLU A 31 3.96 10.69 -8.81
CA GLU A 31 4.47 10.38 -7.46
C GLU A 31 3.80 11.22 -6.37
N ARG A 32 3.54 12.51 -6.63
CA ARG A 32 2.85 13.40 -5.69
C ARG A 32 1.44 12.89 -5.36
N THR A 33 0.72 12.39 -6.36
CA THR A 33 -0.62 11.83 -6.19
C THR A 33 -0.55 10.57 -5.34
N LEU A 34 0.36 9.65 -5.68
CA LEU A 34 0.56 8.40 -4.93
C LEU A 34 0.91 8.67 -3.47
N ARG A 35 1.87 9.56 -3.20
CA ARG A 35 2.23 9.97 -1.83
C ARG A 35 1.03 10.58 -1.09
N SER A 36 0.25 11.41 -1.76
CA SER A 36 -0.95 12.01 -1.17
C SER A 36 -2.05 10.99 -0.86
N TRP A 37 -2.16 9.91 -1.64
CA TRP A 37 -3.08 8.81 -1.35
C TRP A 37 -2.58 7.99 -0.16
N ILE A 38 -1.30 7.67 -0.13
CA ILE A 38 -0.66 6.95 0.99
C ILE A 38 -0.88 7.69 2.31
N SER A 39 -0.64 9.01 2.36
CA SER A 39 -0.93 9.81 3.55
C SER A 39 -2.40 9.71 3.97
N LYS A 40 -3.35 9.82 3.04
CA LYS A 40 -4.78 9.69 3.35
C LYS A 40 -5.16 8.31 3.85
N ILE A 41 -4.54 7.25 3.32
CA ILE A 41 -4.77 5.88 3.79
C ILE A 41 -4.30 5.74 5.23
N GLU A 42 -3.09 6.21 5.55
CA GLU A 42 -2.50 6.11 6.88
C GLU A 42 -3.22 6.99 7.92
N GLU A 43 -3.76 8.14 7.50
CA GLU A 43 -4.57 9.02 8.35
C GLU A 43 -5.94 8.43 8.68
N ARG A 44 -6.53 7.67 7.74
CA ARG A 44 -7.92 7.18 7.86
C ARG A 44 -8.06 5.77 8.36
N THR A 45 -7.00 4.98 8.26
CA THR A 45 -7.01 3.53 8.53
C THR A 45 -5.85 3.13 9.43
N ALA A 46 -5.88 1.90 9.94
CA ALA A 46 -4.76 1.32 10.67
C ALA A 46 -3.62 0.84 9.74
N PHE A 47 -3.80 0.89 8.42
CA PHE A 47 -2.80 0.44 7.45
C PHE A 47 -1.54 1.30 7.52
N ARG A 48 -0.35 0.69 7.51
CA ARG A 48 0.94 1.38 7.59
C ARG A 48 1.88 0.88 6.51
N PHE A 49 2.34 1.80 5.66
CA PHE A 49 3.26 1.45 4.60
C PHE A 49 4.70 1.36 5.12
N THR A 50 5.46 0.43 4.54
CA THR A 50 6.83 0.17 4.97
C THR A 50 7.77 1.34 4.66
N ARG A 51 8.50 1.81 5.67
CA ARG A 51 9.58 2.79 5.53
C ARG A 51 10.88 2.19 6.06
N LYS A 52 11.88 2.04 5.21
CA LYS A 52 13.18 1.47 5.59
C LYS A 52 14.31 1.99 4.70
N ILE A 53 15.54 1.83 5.15
CA ILE A 53 16.71 2.15 4.33
C ILE A 53 16.81 1.08 3.23
N ASN A 54 16.76 1.51 1.97
CA ASN A 54 17.12 0.65 0.86
C ASN A 54 18.63 0.42 0.89
N MET A 55 19.07 -0.77 1.32
CA MET A 55 20.50 -1.08 1.43
C MET A 55 21.17 -1.27 0.07
N GLU A 56 20.41 -1.59 -0.98
CA GLU A 56 20.93 -1.72 -2.35
C GLU A 56 21.16 -0.33 -2.96
N PHE A 57 20.24 0.61 -2.71
CA PHE A 57 20.31 1.99 -3.17
C PHE A 57 19.96 3.00 -2.06
N PRO A 58 20.89 3.24 -1.11
CA PRO A 58 20.63 4.11 0.03
C PRO A 58 20.50 5.59 -0.38
N HIS A 59 19.44 6.23 0.10
CA HIS A 59 19.25 7.67 -0.02
C HIS A 59 19.87 8.37 1.18
N TYR A 60 20.73 9.36 0.93
CA TYR A 60 21.45 10.09 1.97
C TYR A 60 20.95 11.52 2.10
N VAL A 61 20.77 11.97 3.34
CA VAL A 61 20.47 13.36 3.69
C VAL A 61 21.48 13.78 4.76
N TYR A 62 22.22 14.86 4.50
CA TYR A 62 23.32 15.32 5.36
C TYR A 62 24.33 14.21 5.73
N GLY A 63 24.69 13.36 4.76
CA GLY A 63 25.66 12.29 4.94
C GLY A 63 25.15 11.06 5.71
N LYS A 64 23.86 11.01 6.08
CA LYS A 64 23.26 9.87 6.78
C LYS A 64 22.20 9.18 5.90
N PRO A 65 22.17 7.84 5.86
CA PRO A 65 21.12 7.12 5.14
C PRO A 65 19.78 7.34 5.86
N VAL A 66 18.74 7.63 5.09
CA VAL A 66 17.39 7.87 5.64
C VAL A 66 16.41 6.81 5.15
N PRO A 67 15.40 6.47 5.96
CA PRO A 67 14.32 5.58 5.53
C PRO A 67 13.58 6.14 4.32
N GLN A 68 13.33 5.26 3.35
CA GLN A 68 12.54 5.52 2.16
C GLN A 68 11.23 4.74 2.25
N LEU A 69 10.16 5.31 1.70
CA LEU A 69 8.91 4.58 1.48
C LEU A 69 9.15 3.52 0.41
N LEU A 70 9.00 2.26 0.80
CA LEU A 70 9.22 1.10 -0.05
C LEU A 70 7.98 0.21 0.03
N LEU A 71 7.48 -0.17 -1.12
CA LEU A 71 6.18 -0.82 -1.28
C LEU A 71 6.34 -2.26 -1.72
N ASP A 72 5.60 -3.20 -1.13
CA ASP A 72 5.56 -4.59 -1.57
C ASP A 72 4.47 -4.86 -2.63
N GLU A 73 4.43 -6.08 -3.15
CA GLU A 73 3.48 -6.47 -4.21
C GLU A 73 2.01 -6.38 -3.77
N ASP A 74 1.71 -6.70 -2.50
CA ASP A 74 0.35 -6.66 -1.97
C ASP A 74 -0.13 -5.21 -1.82
N GLU A 75 0.73 -4.32 -1.33
CA GLU A 75 0.52 -2.88 -1.27
C GLU A 75 0.30 -2.29 -2.67
N ILE A 76 1.13 -2.67 -3.65
CA ILE A 76 0.99 -2.24 -5.06
C ILE A 76 -0.35 -2.69 -5.63
N ARG A 77 -0.76 -3.94 -5.37
CA ARG A 77 -2.05 -4.46 -5.85
C ARG A 77 -3.24 -3.66 -5.30
N LEU A 78 -3.22 -3.31 -4.02
CA LEU A 78 -4.27 -2.49 -3.40
C LEU A 78 -4.30 -1.07 -3.99
N LEU A 79 -3.13 -0.46 -4.18
CA LEU A 79 -3.01 0.87 -4.79
C LEU A 79 -3.45 0.88 -6.26
N LYS A 80 -3.17 -0.18 -7.01
CA LYS A 80 -3.64 -0.36 -8.38
C LYS A 80 -5.17 -0.46 -8.43
N LYS A 81 -5.77 -1.27 -7.54
CA LYS A 81 -7.24 -1.36 -7.43
C LYS A 81 -7.86 -0.01 -7.06
N LEU A 82 -7.24 0.74 -6.15
CA LEU A 82 -7.68 2.10 -5.82
C LEU A 82 -7.66 3.02 -7.05
N TYR A 83 -6.61 2.92 -7.88
CA TYR A 83 -6.51 3.70 -9.12
C TYR A 83 -7.61 3.34 -10.13
N GLU A 84 -7.81 2.06 -10.40
CA GLU A 84 -8.84 1.58 -11.34
C GLU A 84 -10.24 2.08 -10.96
N GLU A 85 -10.61 1.98 -9.68
CA GLU A 85 -11.88 2.47 -9.15
C GLU A 85 -12.01 3.99 -9.30
N ARG A 86 -10.90 4.73 -9.13
CA ARG A 86 -10.89 6.19 -9.35
C ARG A 86 -11.12 6.55 -10.81
N GLN A 87 -10.59 5.77 -11.75
CA GLN A 87 -10.85 5.97 -13.17
C GLN A 87 -12.31 5.67 -13.53
N ASN A 88 -12.96 4.76 -12.80
CA ASN A 88 -14.39 4.48 -12.93
C ASN A 88 -15.29 5.51 -12.22
N GLY A 89 -14.74 6.61 -11.72
CA GLY A 89 -15.50 7.70 -11.10
C GLY A 89 -15.81 7.49 -9.61
N ALA A 90 -15.28 6.45 -8.96
CA ALA A 90 -15.52 6.21 -7.54
C ALA A 90 -14.91 7.31 -6.66
N SER A 91 -15.54 7.56 -5.50
CA SER A 91 -15.00 8.47 -4.48
C SER A 91 -13.71 7.92 -3.88
N LEU A 92 -12.65 8.73 -3.86
CA LEU A 92 -11.36 8.35 -3.29
C LEU A 92 -11.48 7.84 -1.85
N LEU A 93 -12.20 8.58 -1.01
CA LEU A 93 -12.30 8.26 0.40
C LEU A 93 -13.11 7.00 0.65
N ALA A 94 -14.21 6.81 -0.07
CA ALA A 94 -15.03 5.60 0.05
C ALA A 94 -14.24 4.36 -0.42
N THR A 95 -13.45 4.49 -1.50
CA THR A 95 -12.62 3.40 -1.99
C THR A 95 -11.46 3.10 -1.04
N ILE A 96 -10.82 4.12 -0.45
CA ILE A 96 -9.80 3.92 0.60
C ILE A 96 -10.41 3.13 1.75
N ASP A 97 -11.54 3.58 2.27
CA ASP A 97 -12.19 2.95 3.41
C ASP A 97 -12.54 1.49 3.10
N ARG A 98 -13.07 1.20 1.90
CA ARG A 98 -13.41 -0.16 1.47
C ARG A 98 -12.20 -1.09 1.31
N LEU A 99 -11.06 -0.56 0.85
CA LEU A 99 -9.87 -1.38 0.55
C LEU A 99 -8.94 -1.56 1.74
N PHE A 100 -8.89 -0.59 2.66
CA PHE A 100 -7.85 -0.51 3.70
C PHE A 100 -8.38 -0.52 5.14
N LEU A 101 -9.70 -0.40 5.37
CA LEU A 101 -10.25 -0.66 6.70
C LEU A 101 -10.37 -2.14 6.97
N LEU A 102 -10.27 -2.50 8.25
CA LEU A 102 -10.67 -3.81 8.71
C LEU A 102 -12.20 -3.97 8.50
N PRO A 103 -12.69 -5.20 8.25
CA PRO A 103 -14.11 -5.43 8.03
C PRO A 103 -15.01 -4.82 9.12
N GLU A 104 -14.58 -4.87 10.37
CA GLU A 104 -15.30 -4.36 11.54
C GLU A 104 -15.37 -2.83 11.52
N ASP A 105 -14.24 -2.16 11.26
CA ASP A 105 -14.17 -0.69 11.16
C ASP A 105 -14.98 -0.18 9.97
N TYR A 106 -14.97 -0.93 8.86
CA TYR A 106 -15.77 -0.63 7.69
C TYR A 106 -17.27 -0.75 7.99
N ALA A 107 -17.70 -1.83 8.65
CA ALA A 107 -19.09 -2.05 9.03
C ALA A 107 -19.61 -0.98 10.01
N GLN A 108 -18.76 -0.50 10.93
CA GLN A 108 -19.10 0.59 11.83
C GLN A 108 -19.30 1.92 11.09
N ARG A 109 -18.45 2.22 10.09
CA ARG A 109 -18.52 3.46 9.32
C ARG A 109 -19.61 3.44 8.26
N TYR A 110 -19.97 2.26 7.74
CA TYR A 110 -21.00 2.06 6.71
C TYR A 110 -22.02 1.01 7.14
N PRO A 111 -22.87 1.31 8.15
CA PRO A 111 -23.83 0.34 8.67
C PRO A 111 -24.83 -0.07 7.61
N GLU A 112 -25.14 -1.36 7.53
CA GLU A 112 -26.01 -1.92 6.49
C GLU A 112 -27.44 -1.34 6.52
N TRP A 113 -27.92 -0.92 7.70
CA TRP A 113 -29.24 -0.31 7.88
C TRP A 113 -29.36 1.13 7.36
N GLN A 114 -28.27 1.75 6.93
CA GLN A 114 -28.27 3.08 6.28
C GLN A 114 -28.26 3.00 4.75
N ARG A 115 -28.18 1.78 4.18
CA ARG A 115 -28.31 1.57 2.73
C ARG A 115 -29.79 1.44 2.41
N GLY A 116 -30.45 2.59 2.29
CA GLY A 116 -31.85 2.69 1.86
C GLY A 116 -32.09 2.08 0.48
#